data_AF-A0A1F8LKG4-F1
#
_entry.id   AF-A0A1F8LKG4-F1
#
_cell.length_a   1.000
_cell.length_b   1.000
_cell.length_c   1.000
_cell.angle_alpha   90.00
_cell.angle_beta   90.00
_cell.angle_gamma   90.00
#
_symmetry.space_group_name_H-M   'P 1'
#
loop_
_entity.id
_entity.type
_entity.pdbx_description
1 polymer ?
#
loop_
_entity_poly.entity_id
_entity_poly.type
_entity_poly.pdbx_seq_one_letter_code
_entity_poly.pdbx_strand_id
1 'polypeptide(L)'
;MQTAELFEIRWHGRGGQGAVTSAELLARAAIAEGKYAQAFPSFGPERRGAPVLAFDRISRNEPIRVRAEILEPDAIVVLDSGLVSIVNVTSGLKNGGTIVLNTKRTLADVAAEFDSKWRIAVVDATHIAQELLGVNIVNTTMIGALLKATGVVDIESLTEPLNVRFGRLAERNINAMKKAFEDTQIKE
;
A
#
# COMPACT_ATOMS: atom_id res chain seq x y z
N MET A 1 -28.49 -8.93 4.53
CA MET A 1 -27.80 -7.64 4.33
C MET A 1 -26.65 -7.93 3.40
N GLN A 2 -26.68 -7.46 2.15
CA GLN A 2 -25.49 -7.47 1.31
C GLN A 2 -24.46 -6.60 2.03
N THR A 3 -23.34 -7.19 2.43
CA THR A 3 -22.17 -6.43 2.86
C THR A 3 -21.77 -5.54 1.69
N ALA A 4 -21.57 -4.24 1.94
CA ALA A 4 -20.92 -3.35 0.99
C ALA A 4 -19.73 -4.06 0.33
N GLU A 5 -19.54 -3.92 -0.98
CA GLU A 5 -18.31 -4.38 -1.64
C GLU A 5 -17.14 -3.55 -1.12
N LEU A 6 -16.53 -4.05 -0.03
CA LEU A 6 -15.38 -3.47 0.64
C LEU A 6 -14.12 -3.99 -0.04
N PHE A 7 -13.29 -3.06 -0.47
CA PHE A 7 -11.90 -3.34 -0.80
C PHE A 7 -11.03 -3.05 0.43
N GLU A 8 -10.41 -4.09 0.95
CA GLU A 8 -9.67 -4.05 2.21
C GLU A 8 -8.17 -4.24 1.98
N ILE A 9 -7.36 -3.30 2.48
CA ILE A 9 -5.92 -3.28 2.28
C ILE A 9 -5.20 -3.36 3.62
N ARG A 10 -4.19 -4.22 3.73
CA ARG A 10 -3.29 -4.28 4.89
C ARG A 10 -1.87 -3.90 4.50
N TRP A 11 -1.39 -2.80 5.06
CA TRP A 11 -0.03 -2.32 4.93
C TRP A 11 0.85 -2.96 6.00
N HIS A 12 2.00 -3.46 5.58
CA HIS A 12 3.08 -3.95 6.44
C HIS A 12 4.30 -3.07 6.24
N GLY A 13 4.76 -2.44 7.30
CA GLY A 13 5.98 -1.64 7.26
C GLY A 13 6.71 -1.68 8.58
N ARG A 14 7.74 -0.85 8.69
CA ARG A 14 8.43 -0.57 9.94
C ARG A 14 8.12 0.85 10.41
N GLY A 15 8.17 1.06 11.73
CA GLY A 15 8.05 2.40 12.30
C GLY A 15 9.03 3.39 11.63
N GLY A 16 8.49 4.37 10.92
CA GLY A 16 9.25 5.37 10.14
C GLY A 16 9.21 5.19 8.61
N GLN A 17 8.70 4.08 8.07
CA GLN A 17 8.59 3.86 6.62
C GLN A 17 7.31 4.45 6.01
N GLY A 18 6.37 4.89 6.83
CA GLY A 18 5.20 5.66 6.40
C GLY A 18 3.95 4.85 6.04
N ALA A 19 3.80 3.59 6.51
CA ALA A 19 2.60 2.78 6.28
C ALA A 19 1.29 3.50 6.68
N VAL A 20 1.27 4.13 7.86
CA VAL A 20 0.09 4.90 8.33
C VAL A 20 -0.19 6.11 7.44
N THR A 21 0.85 6.79 6.98
CA THR A 21 0.71 7.92 6.05
C THR A 21 0.23 7.45 4.68
N SER A 22 0.67 6.28 4.20
CA SER A 22 0.17 5.71 2.95
C SER A 22 -1.33 5.43 3.02
N ALA A 23 -1.79 4.80 4.10
CA ALA A 23 -3.21 4.54 4.31
C ALA A 23 -4.02 5.86 4.38
N GLU A 24 -3.56 6.84 5.16
CA GLU A 24 -4.23 8.14 5.24
C GLU A 24 -4.36 8.83 3.87
N LEU A 25 -3.29 8.84 3.07
CA LEU A 25 -3.28 9.45 1.74
C LEU A 25 -4.23 8.73 0.77
N LEU A 26 -4.23 7.40 0.80
CA LEU A 26 -5.12 6.59 -0.04
C LEU A 26 -6.59 6.81 0.31
N ALA A 27 -6.93 6.83 1.60
CA ALA A 27 -8.30 7.10 2.04
C ALA A 27 -8.76 8.51 1.63
N ARG A 28 -7.90 9.54 1.74
CA ARG A 28 -8.21 10.89 1.27
C ARG A 28 -8.48 10.93 -0.23
N ALA A 29 -7.68 10.22 -1.03
CA ALA A 29 -7.89 10.12 -2.47
C ALA A 29 -9.20 9.41 -2.82
N ALA A 30 -9.51 8.30 -2.15
CA ALA A 30 -10.77 7.58 -2.34
C ALA A 30 -11.98 8.48 -2.00
N ILE A 31 -11.90 9.25 -0.92
CA ILE A 31 -12.95 10.21 -0.54
C ILE A 31 -13.10 11.32 -1.59
N ALA A 32 -12.00 11.80 -2.16
CA ALA A 32 -12.04 12.79 -3.25
C ALA A 32 -12.75 12.25 -4.51
N GLU A 33 -12.72 10.94 -4.75
CA GLU A 33 -13.49 10.27 -5.80
C GLU A 33 -14.96 10.00 -5.44
N GLY A 34 -15.43 10.47 -4.28
CA GLY A 34 -16.80 10.24 -3.81
C GLY A 34 -17.03 8.86 -3.18
N LYS A 35 -15.97 8.10 -2.91
CA LYS A 35 -16.05 6.80 -2.20
C LYS A 35 -16.08 7.01 -0.69
N TYR A 36 -16.50 5.99 0.04
CA TYR A 36 -16.33 5.93 1.49
C TYR A 36 -15.01 5.25 1.81
N ALA A 37 -14.18 5.85 2.66
CA ALA A 37 -12.91 5.27 3.07
C ALA A 37 -12.65 5.38 4.57
N GLN A 38 -11.89 4.44 5.11
CA GLN A 38 -11.41 4.42 6.48
C GLN A 38 -9.94 4.03 6.47
N ALA A 39 -9.07 4.86 7.07
CA ALA A 39 -7.67 4.54 7.31
C ALA A 39 -7.41 4.48 8.81
N PHE A 40 -6.69 3.46 9.29
CA PHE A 40 -6.33 3.34 10.70
C PHE A 40 -5.08 2.47 10.91
N PRO A 41 -4.26 2.78 11.93
CA PRO A 41 -3.11 1.96 12.27
C PRO A 41 -3.46 0.77 13.18
N SER A 42 -2.56 -0.21 13.23
CA SER A 42 -2.44 -1.14 14.38
C SER A 42 -0.97 -1.31 14.73
N PHE A 43 -0.63 -0.82 15.92
CA PHE A 43 0.68 -0.95 16.55
C PHE A 43 0.53 -0.82 18.07
N GLY A 44 1.38 -1.50 18.82
CA GLY A 44 1.49 -1.40 20.26
C GLY A 44 2.45 -0.28 20.69
N PRO A 45 3.00 -0.33 21.92
CA PRO A 45 3.98 0.65 22.42
C PRO A 45 5.38 0.47 21.80
N GLU A 46 5.47 -0.02 20.56
CA GLU A 46 6.73 -0.44 19.96
C GLU A 46 7.66 0.73 19.59
N ARG A 47 8.97 0.44 19.57
CA ARG A 47 10.02 1.40 19.19
C ARG A 47 10.09 1.58 17.67
N ARG A 48 10.74 2.67 17.23
CA ARG A 48 11.08 2.89 15.81
C ARG A 48 11.75 1.65 15.21
N GLY A 49 11.38 1.28 13.98
CA GLY A 49 11.89 0.10 13.29
C GLY A 49 11.15 -1.22 13.56
N ALA A 50 10.28 -1.28 14.58
CA ALA A 50 9.40 -2.42 14.80
C ALA A 50 8.38 -2.58 13.66
N PRO A 51 7.90 -3.81 13.38
CA PRO A 51 6.79 -4.04 12.48
C PRO A 51 5.57 -3.21 12.88
N VAL A 52 4.93 -2.56 11.91
CA VAL A 52 3.74 -1.72 12.07
C VAL A 52 2.75 -2.11 10.99
N LEU A 53 1.48 -2.19 11.38
CA LEU A 53 0.37 -2.37 10.46
C LEU A 53 -0.39 -1.06 10.27
N ALA A 54 -0.92 -0.88 9.07
CA ALA A 54 -1.97 0.08 8.79
C ALA A 54 -2.99 -0.55 7.86
N PHE A 55 -4.19 0.01 7.85
CA PHE A 55 -5.34 -0.58 7.17
C PHE A 55 -6.09 0.48 6.39
N ASP A 56 -6.58 0.10 5.22
CA ASP A 56 -7.63 0.84 4.50
C ASP A 56 -8.84 -0.05 4.26
N ARG A 57 -10.02 0.55 4.42
CA ARG A 57 -11.27 0.04 3.85
C ARG A 57 -11.79 1.06 2.87
N ILE A 58 -12.17 0.63 1.67
CA ILE A 58 -12.75 1.48 0.65
C ILE A 58 -14.04 0.83 0.15
N SER A 59 -15.14 1.59 0.19
CA SER A 59 -16.46 1.19 -0.31
C SER A 59 -16.92 2.17 -1.37
N ARG A 60 -17.45 1.65 -2.48
CA ARG A 60 -17.86 2.48 -3.63
C ARG A 60 -19.12 3.31 -3.35
N ASN A 61 -20.06 2.79 -2.59
CA ASN A 61 -21.42 3.33 -2.52
C ASN A 61 -22.04 3.31 -1.11
N GLU A 62 -21.45 2.62 -0.13
CA GLU A 62 -22.02 2.48 1.21
C GLU A 62 -21.07 2.94 2.34
N PRO A 63 -21.59 3.60 3.39
CA PRO A 63 -20.79 3.96 4.56
C PRO A 63 -20.18 2.74 5.26
N ILE A 64 -18.90 2.85 5.63
CA ILE A 64 -18.16 1.81 6.34
C ILE A 64 -18.53 1.85 7.83
N ARG A 65 -19.15 0.78 8.33
CA ARG A 65 -19.58 0.66 9.75
C ARG A 65 -18.64 -0.20 10.60
N VAL A 66 -17.81 -1.04 9.97
CA VAL A 66 -16.89 -1.95 10.66
C VAL A 66 -15.73 -1.16 11.28
N ARG A 67 -15.40 -1.46 12.54
CA ARG A 67 -14.31 -0.84 13.30
C ARG A 67 -13.46 -1.90 13.99
N ALA A 68 -12.91 -2.80 13.19
CA ALA A 68 -12.03 -3.88 13.62
C ALA A 68 -10.82 -3.96 12.69
N GLU A 69 -9.80 -4.73 13.06
CA GLU A 69 -8.68 -5.04 12.16
C GLU A 69 -9.14 -5.78 10.90
N ILE A 70 -8.33 -5.72 9.85
CA ILE A 70 -8.56 -6.45 8.60
C ILE A 70 -7.84 -7.81 8.69
N LEU A 71 -8.64 -8.85 8.93
CA LEU A 71 -8.15 -10.23 8.98
C LEU A 71 -8.06 -10.84 7.58
N GLU A 72 -8.98 -10.46 6.68
CA GLU A 72 -9.09 -11.01 5.32
C GLU A 72 -8.94 -9.91 4.26
N PRO A 73 -7.71 -9.40 4.01
CA PRO A 73 -7.51 -8.34 3.03
C PRO A 73 -7.67 -8.82 1.58
N ASP A 74 -8.07 -7.91 0.69
CA ASP A 74 -8.02 -8.05 -0.77
C ASP A 74 -6.63 -7.74 -1.33
N ALA A 75 -5.89 -6.85 -0.67
CA ALA A 75 -4.50 -6.55 -1.00
C ALA A 75 -3.63 -6.40 0.25
N ILE A 76 -2.38 -6.86 0.14
CA ILE A 76 -1.33 -6.54 1.11
C ILE A 76 -0.24 -5.73 0.44
N VAL A 77 0.27 -4.72 1.15
CA VAL A 77 1.39 -3.90 0.69
C VAL A 77 2.52 -3.99 1.69
N VAL A 78 3.68 -4.49 1.26
CA VAL A 78 4.84 -4.74 2.12
C VAL A 78 5.94 -3.74 1.76
N LEU A 79 6.12 -2.74 2.63
CA LEU A 79 7.08 -1.65 2.45
C LEU A 79 8.54 -2.09 2.64
N ASP A 80 8.76 -3.23 3.28
CA ASP A 80 10.08 -3.80 3.55
C ASP A 80 10.03 -5.31 3.37
N SER A 81 10.72 -5.82 2.34
CA SER A 81 10.77 -7.24 2.03
C SER A 81 11.34 -8.11 3.17
N GLY A 82 12.15 -7.54 4.07
CA GLY A 82 12.61 -8.25 5.27
C GLY A 82 11.48 -8.61 6.24
N LEU A 83 10.29 -8.01 6.13
CA LEU A 83 9.13 -8.39 6.94
C LEU A 83 8.57 -9.76 6.54
N VAL A 84 8.72 -10.16 5.28
CA VAL A 84 8.22 -11.46 4.77
C VAL A 84 8.83 -12.63 5.55
N SER A 85 10.09 -12.51 5.99
CA SER A 85 10.78 -13.54 6.78
C SER A 85 10.51 -13.46 8.30
N ILE A 86 9.86 -12.40 8.78
CA ILE A 86 9.69 -12.14 10.23
C ILE A 86 8.24 -12.33 10.66
N VAL A 87 7.28 -12.01 9.79
CA VAL A 87 5.84 -12.12 10.06
C VAL A 87 5.13 -12.78 8.90
N ASN A 88 4.02 -13.46 9.17
CA ASN A 88 3.18 -14.05 8.14
C ASN A 88 2.35 -12.96 7.42
N VAL A 89 2.99 -12.23 6.49
CA VAL A 89 2.37 -11.09 5.79
C VAL A 89 1.11 -11.49 4.99
N THR A 90 1.04 -12.73 4.52
CA THR A 90 -0.06 -13.28 3.71
C THR A 90 -1.19 -13.90 4.54
N SER A 91 -1.11 -13.86 5.87
CA SER A 91 -2.15 -14.40 6.75
C SER A 91 -3.54 -13.83 6.42
N GLY A 92 -4.48 -14.68 6.03
CA GLY A 92 -5.85 -14.30 5.66
C GLY A 92 -6.01 -13.60 4.31
N LEU A 93 -4.94 -13.43 3.52
CA LEU A 93 -5.09 -12.87 2.16
C LEU A 93 -6.03 -13.74 1.32
N LYS A 94 -7.10 -13.12 0.81
CA LYS A 94 -8.14 -13.78 0.01
C LYS A 94 -7.55 -14.46 -1.24
N ASN A 95 -8.21 -15.51 -1.73
CA ASN A 95 -7.89 -16.08 -3.03
C ASN A 95 -8.10 -15.03 -4.12
N GLY A 96 -7.18 -14.93 -5.09
CA GLY A 96 -7.17 -13.84 -6.07
C GLY A 96 -6.70 -12.48 -5.49
N GLY A 97 -6.35 -12.43 -4.21
CA GLY A 97 -5.81 -11.23 -3.57
C GLY A 97 -4.45 -10.82 -4.15
N THR A 98 -4.08 -9.57 -3.90
CA THR A 98 -2.87 -8.95 -4.47
C THR A 98 -1.78 -8.76 -3.42
N ILE A 99 -0.55 -9.18 -3.74
CA ILE A 99 0.65 -8.91 -2.94
C ILE A 99 1.46 -7.82 -3.66
N VAL A 100 1.72 -6.69 -3.00
CA VAL A 100 2.57 -5.61 -3.51
C VAL A 100 3.82 -5.51 -2.64
N LEU A 101 5.00 -5.72 -3.21
CA LEU A 101 6.25 -5.88 -2.45
C LEU A 101 7.34 -4.91 -2.90
N ASN A 102 7.92 -4.17 -1.94
CA ASN A 102 9.17 -3.42 -2.14
C ASN A 102 10.37 -4.38 -2.11
N THR A 103 11.01 -4.59 -3.26
CA THR A 103 12.14 -5.52 -3.37
C THR A 103 13.02 -5.22 -4.58
N LYS A 104 14.31 -5.55 -4.46
CA LYS A 104 15.28 -5.51 -5.57
C LYS A 104 15.29 -6.79 -6.40
N ARG A 105 14.60 -7.83 -5.91
CA ARG A 105 14.52 -9.14 -6.55
C ARG A 105 13.60 -9.09 -7.76
N THR A 106 13.81 -10.00 -8.70
CA THR A 106 12.97 -10.08 -9.89
C THR A 106 11.57 -10.59 -9.54
N LEU A 107 10.57 -10.24 -10.35
CA LEU A 107 9.21 -10.76 -10.22
C LEU A 107 9.18 -12.30 -10.25
N ALA A 108 10.03 -12.92 -11.08
CA ALA A 108 10.11 -14.38 -11.18
C ALA A 108 10.58 -15.01 -9.87
N ASP A 109 11.62 -14.47 -9.24
CA ASP A 109 12.16 -14.97 -7.98
C ASP A 109 11.13 -14.86 -6.86
N VAL A 110 10.43 -13.72 -6.77
CA VAL A 110 9.42 -13.46 -5.75
C VAL A 110 8.20 -14.35 -5.97
N ALA A 111 7.75 -14.49 -7.22
CA ALA A 111 6.58 -15.29 -7.54
C ALA A 111 6.78 -16.80 -7.30
N ALA A 112 8.02 -17.28 -7.22
CA ALA A 112 8.31 -18.67 -6.86
C ALA A 112 8.12 -18.96 -5.36
N GLU A 113 8.06 -17.93 -4.50
CA GLU A 113 7.91 -18.07 -3.05
C GLU A 113 6.47 -18.02 -2.56
N PHE A 114 5.55 -17.56 -3.43
CA PHE A 114 4.14 -17.41 -3.12
C PHE A 114 3.29 -18.38 -3.92
N ASP A 115 2.12 -18.70 -3.38
CA ASP A 115 1.12 -19.52 -4.06
C ASP A 115 0.62 -18.81 -5.33
N SER A 116 0.48 -19.57 -6.41
CA SER A 116 -0.06 -19.13 -7.70
C SER A 116 -1.48 -18.53 -7.65
N LYS A 117 -2.22 -18.72 -6.54
CA LYS A 117 -3.56 -18.16 -6.37
C LYS A 117 -3.61 -16.66 -6.12
N TRP A 118 -2.46 -16.00 -5.96
CA TRP A 118 -2.36 -14.57 -5.69
C TRP A 118 -1.71 -13.83 -6.83
N ARG A 119 -2.20 -12.63 -7.10
CA ARG A 119 -1.55 -11.67 -7.97
C ARG A 119 -0.34 -11.08 -7.26
N ILE A 120 0.79 -10.96 -7.94
CA ILE A 120 2.04 -10.48 -7.33
C ILE A 120 2.56 -9.28 -8.09
N ALA A 121 2.79 -8.19 -7.39
CA ALA A 121 3.37 -6.95 -7.89
C ALA A 121 4.65 -6.62 -7.14
N VAL A 122 5.71 -6.26 -7.86
CA VAL A 122 7.02 -5.93 -7.28
C VAL A 122 7.58 -4.65 -7.86
N VAL A 123 8.31 -3.90 -7.02
CA VAL A 123 9.04 -2.70 -7.43
C VAL A 123 10.24 -2.46 -6.50
N ASP A 124 11.35 -1.93 -7.01
CA ASP A 124 12.44 -1.41 -6.17
C ASP A 124 12.12 0.02 -5.73
N ALA A 125 11.08 0.13 -4.90
CA ALA A 125 10.61 1.41 -4.36
C ALA A 125 11.67 2.12 -3.52
N THR A 126 12.62 1.38 -2.95
CA THR A 126 13.75 1.92 -2.19
C THR A 126 14.71 2.67 -3.11
N HIS A 127 15.07 2.09 -4.25
CA HIS A 127 15.91 2.75 -5.23
C HIS A 127 15.26 4.02 -5.76
N ILE A 128 13.98 3.96 -6.14
CA ILE A 128 13.23 5.12 -6.64
C ILE A 128 13.16 6.24 -5.59
N ALA A 129 12.89 5.90 -4.32
CA ALA A 129 12.86 6.88 -3.24
C ALA A 129 14.24 7.53 -3.01
N GLN A 130 15.31 6.73 -3.03
CA GLN A 130 16.67 7.25 -2.87
C GLN A 130 17.06 8.19 -4.03
N GLU A 131 16.70 7.84 -5.26
CA GLU A 131 16.97 8.63 -6.46
C GLU A 131 16.20 9.96 -6.46
N LEU A 132 14.88 9.89 -6.27
CA LEU A 132 14.00 11.05 -6.47
C LEU A 132 13.74 11.86 -5.20
N LEU A 133 13.74 11.23 -4.02
CA LEU A 133 13.47 11.88 -2.73
C LEU A 133 14.76 12.14 -1.93
N GLY A 134 15.85 11.41 -2.21
CA GLY A 134 17.11 11.50 -1.46
C GLY A 134 17.07 10.83 -0.09
N VAL A 135 16.00 10.10 0.22
CA VAL A 135 15.78 9.40 1.49
C VAL A 135 15.15 8.02 1.24
N ASN A 136 15.45 7.06 2.11
CA ASN A 136 14.88 5.71 2.07
C ASN A 136 13.49 5.64 2.74
N ILE A 137 12.56 6.50 2.33
CA ILE A 137 11.16 6.48 2.77
C ILE A 137 10.29 6.15 1.55
N VAL A 138 9.65 4.98 1.57
CA VAL A 138 9.05 4.35 0.37
C VAL A 138 7.53 4.46 0.32
N ASN A 139 6.93 5.29 1.19
CA ASN A 139 5.48 5.36 1.33
C ASN A 139 4.78 5.78 0.03
N THR A 140 5.24 6.83 -0.64
CA THR A 140 4.62 7.36 -1.86
C THR A 140 4.91 6.51 -3.09
N THR A 141 6.12 5.96 -3.21
CA THR A 141 6.46 4.97 -4.25
C THR A 141 5.58 3.73 -4.14
N MET A 142 5.37 3.21 -2.92
CA MET A 142 4.54 2.03 -2.71
C MET A 142 3.03 2.27 -2.90
N ILE A 143 2.54 3.50 -2.74
CA ILE A 143 1.18 3.86 -3.19
C ILE A 143 1.09 3.68 -4.71
N GLY A 144 2.06 4.21 -5.48
CA GLY A 144 2.09 4.05 -6.94
C GLY A 144 2.01 2.59 -7.38
N ALA A 145 2.81 1.73 -6.74
CA ALA A 145 2.78 0.28 -7.01
C ALA A 145 1.43 -0.37 -6.70
N LEU A 146 0.80 0.00 -5.57
CA LEU A 146 -0.54 -0.47 -5.22
C LEU A 146 -1.58 -0.06 -6.27
N LEU A 147 -1.54 1.19 -6.72
CA LEU A 147 -2.51 1.69 -7.71
C LEU A 147 -2.33 0.99 -9.05
N LYS A 148 -1.09 0.71 -9.47
CA LYS A 148 -0.83 -0.08 -10.68
C LYS A 148 -1.41 -1.49 -10.58
N ALA A 149 -1.26 -2.11 -9.41
CA ALA A 149 -1.67 -3.48 -9.17
C ALA A 149 -3.17 -3.66 -8.91
N THR A 150 -3.90 -2.62 -8.50
CA THR A 150 -5.29 -2.76 -8.05
C THR A 150 -6.27 -1.81 -8.73
N GLY A 151 -5.83 -0.64 -9.20
CA GLY A 151 -6.73 0.40 -9.70
C GLY A 151 -7.77 0.86 -8.67
N VAL A 152 -7.48 0.71 -7.36
CA VAL A 152 -8.46 0.99 -6.29
C VAL A 152 -8.94 2.44 -6.30
N VAL A 153 -8.08 3.37 -6.72
CA VAL A 153 -8.35 4.78 -7.04
C VAL A 153 -7.50 5.19 -8.24
N ASP A 154 -7.86 6.27 -8.90
CA ASP A 154 -7.04 6.91 -9.93
C ASP A 154 -5.76 7.47 -9.30
N ILE A 155 -4.64 7.33 -10.00
CA ILE A 155 -3.35 7.87 -9.56
C ILE A 155 -3.37 9.39 -9.45
N GLU A 156 -4.14 10.08 -10.30
CA GLU A 156 -4.22 11.54 -10.27
C GLU A 156 -4.96 12.04 -9.02
N SER A 157 -5.83 11.22 -8.43
CA SER A 157 -6.55 11.53 -7.17
C SER A 157 -5.63 11.67 -5.95
N LEU A 158 -4.37 11.21 -6.05
CA LEU A 158 -3.37 11.38 -4.99
C LEU A 158 -2.68 12.75 -5.03
N THR A 159 -2.77 13.49 -6.13
CA THR A 159 -2.05 14.76 -6.31
C THR A 159 -2.40 15.77 -5.21
N GLU A 160 -3.69 15.98 -4.94
CA GLU A 160 -4.11 16.95 -3.91
C GLU A 160 -3.77 16.49 -2.48
N PRO A 161 -4.06 15.24 -2.06
CA PRO A 161 -3.58 14.72 -0.77
C PRO A 161 -2.06 14.88 -0.58
N LEU A 162 -1.26 14.65 -1.63
CA LEU A 162 0.19 14.81 -1.60
C LEU A 162 0.61 16.28 -1.48
N ASN A 163 -0.05 17.20 -2.21
CA ASN A 163 0.17 18.64 -2.09
C ASN A 163 -0.08 19.13 -0.66
N VAL A 164 -1.23 18.76 -0.08
CA VAL A 164 -1.59 19.13 1.29
C VAL A 164 -0.59 18.55 2.30
N ARG A 165 -0.17 17.30 2.12
CA ARG A 165 0.72 16.61 3.08
C ARG A 165 2.16 17.11 3.03
N PHE A 166 2.70 17.33 1.84
CA PHE A 166 4.14 17.53 1.63
C PHE A 166 4.50 18.95 1.20
N GLY A 167 3.52 19.78 0.82
CA GLY A 167 3.73 21.17 0.41
C GLY A 167 4.79 21.28 -0.68
N ARG A 168 5.88 22.00 -0.41
CA ARG A 168 7.00 22.20 -1.34
C ARG A 168 7.69 20.89 -1.79
N LEU A 169 7.52 19.80 -1.04
CA LEU A 169 8.08 18.49 -1.38
C LEU A 169 7.12 17.60 -2.17
N ALA A 170 5.90 18.06 -2.44
CA ALA A 170 4.86 17.27 -3.09
C ALA A 170 5.25 16.84 -4.50
N GLU A 171 5.81 17.73 -5.31
CA GLU A 171 6.21 17.43 -6.69
C GLU A 171 7.17 16.22 -6.77
N ARG A 172 8.21 16.20 -5.93
CA ARG A 172 9.15 15.07 -5.86
C ARG A 172 8.45 13.77 -5.44
N ASN A 173 7.51 13.85 -4.50
CA ASN A 173 6.72 12.70 -4.06
C ASN A 173 5.75 12.18 -5.13
N ILE A 174 5.12 13.08 -5.89
CA ILE A 174 4.24 12.74 -7.02
C ILE A 174 5.07 12.05 -8.10
N ASN A 175 6.24 12.60 -8.45
CA ASN A 175 7.12 12.00 -9.45
C ASN A 175 7.62 10.62 -9.02
N ALA A 176 7.97 10.45 -7.74
CA ALA A 176 8.36 9.14 -7.21
C ALA A 176 7.21 8.12 -7.24
N MET A 177 5.99 8.54 -6.88
CA MET A 177 4.79 7.71 -6.99
C MET A 177 4.52 7.29 -8.44
N LYS A 178 4.56 8.23 -9.40
CA LYS A 178 4.32 7.95 -10.83
C LYS A 178 5.39 7.02 -11.41
N LYS A 179 6.67 7.26 -11.11
CA LYS A 179 7.76 6.36 -11.52
C LYS A 179 7.56 4.95 -10.97
N ALA A 180 7.20 4.81 -9.70
CA ALA A 180 6.93 3.49 -9.12
C ALA A 180 5.71 2.81 -9.75
N PHE A 181 4.65 3.56 -10.09
CA PHE A 181 3.49 3.03 -10.83
C PHE A 181 3.90 2.47 -12.19
N GLU A 182 4.79 3.15 -12.91
CA GLU A 182 5.30 2.73 -14.22
C GLU A 182 6.24 1.51 -14.11
N ASP A 183 7.18 1.55 -13.16
CA ASP A 183 8.23 0.53 -12.98
C ASP A 183 7.70 -0.76 -12.31
N THR A 184 6.48 -0.75 -11.76
CA THR A 184 5.90 -1.91 -11.08
C THR A 184 5.62 -3.04 -12.07
N GLN A 185 6.21 -4.20 -11.80
CA GLN A 185 6.01 -5.42 -12.57
C GLN A 185 4.95 -6.30 -11.90
N ILE A 186 4.10 -6.95 -12.68
CA ILE A 186 2.94 -7.70 -12.20
C ILE A 186 2.90 -9.09 -12.82
N LYS A 187 2.62 -10.11 -11.99
CA LYS A 187 2.24 -11.46 -12.39
C LYS A 187 0.79 -11.70 -11.97
N GLU A 188 -0.01 -12.19 -12.91
CA GLU A 188 -1.42 -12.57 -12.73
C GLU A 188 -1.57 -14.09 -12.52
#